data_AF-A0A527XSP5-F1
#
_entry.id   AF-A0A527XSP5-F1
#
_cell.length_a   1.000
_cell.length_b   1.000
_cell.length_c   1.000
_cell.angle_alpha   90.00
_cell.angle_beta   90.00
_cell.angle_gamma   90.00
#
_symmetry.space_group_name_H-M   'P 1'
#
loop_
_entity.id
_entity.type
_entity.pdbx_description
1 polymer ?
#
loop_
_entity_poly.entity_id
_entity_poly.type
_entity_poly.pdbx_seq_one_letter_code
_entity_poly.pdbx_strand_id
1 'polypeptide(L)'
;IYYGLGVTEHSQGSTTVMAIANLAMATGNIGRPGVGVNPLRGQNNVQGSCDMGSFPHELPGYRHISGEAVRDIYESLWGVKLDDEPGLRIPNMLDAAVDGSFKGIYI
;
A
#
# COMPACT_ATOMS: atom_id res chain seq x y z
N ILE A 1 -5.98 -5.14 -19.83
CA ILE A 1 -6.41 -3.77 -19.44
C ILE A 1 -5.20 -3.04 -18.87
N TYR A 2 -4.95 -1.82 -19.34
CA TYR A 2 -3.93 -0.91 -18.80
C TYR A 2 -4.65 0.33 -18.27
N TYR A 3 -4.36 0.76 -17.04
CA TYR A 3 -5.00 1.92 -16.42
C TYR A 3 -4.01 2.73 -15.58
N GLY A 4 -4.34 3.98 -15.28
CA GLY A 4 -3.48 4.90 -14.51
C GLY A 4 -4.28 5.88 -13.65
N LEU A 5 -3.79 7.10 -13.48
CA LEU A 5 -4.34 8.10 -12.54
C LEU A 5 -5.78 8.52 -12.82
N GLY A 6 -6.21 8.46 -14.08
CA GLY A 6 -7.61 8.69 -14.47
C GLY A 6 -8.63 7.73 -13.82
N VAL A 7 -8.15 6.71 -13.10
CA VAL A 7 -8.94 5.81 -12.27
C VAL A 7 -8.69 6.06 -10.78
N THR A 8 -7.42 6.11 -10.34
CA THR A 8 -7.08 6.06 -8.91
C THR A 8 -7.31 7.37 -8.17
N GLU A 9 -7.18 8.53 -8.82
CA GLU A 9 -7.25 9.85 -8.18
C GLU A 9 -8.68 10.42 -8.17
N HIS A 10 -9.63 9.60 -7.76
CA HIS A 10 -11.05 9.96 -7.66
C HIS A 10 -11.64 9.47 -6.34
N SER A 11 -12.77 10.06 -5.93
CA SER A 11 -13.49 9.67 -4.71
C SER A 11 -13.86 8.18 -4.66
N GLN A 12 -13.97 7.54 -5.83
CA GLN A 12 -14.30 6.12 -5.98
C GLN A 12 -13.18 5.31 -6.65
N GLY A 13 -11.92 5.74 -6.52
CA GLY A 13 -10.79 5.12 -7.24
C GLY A 13 -10.67 3.61 -6.99
N SER A 14 -10.68 3.17 -5.72
CA SER A 14 -10.64 1.74 -5.36
C SER A 14 -11.82 0.96 -5.95
N THR A 15 -13.03 1.56 -5.94
CA THR A 15 -14.24 0.96 -6.52
C THR A 15 -14.08 0.74 -8.02
N THR A 16 -13.55 1.73 -8.74
CA THR A 16 -13.31 1.61 -10.18
C THR A 16 -12.23 0.57 -10.49
N VAL A 17 -11.17 0.48 -9.69
CA VAL A 17 -10.15 -0.59 -9.83
C VAL A 17 -10.78 -1.98 -9.63
N MET A 18 -11.63 -2.16 -8.62
CA MET A 18 -12.36 -3.41 -8.40
C MET A 18 -13.29 -3.74 -9.57
N ALA A 19 -13.98 -2.75 -10.13
CA ALA A 19 -14.83 -2.94 -11.31
C ALA A 19 -14.03 -3.40 -12.54
N ILE A 20 -12.84 -2.82 -12.75
CA ILE A 20 -11.89 -3.25 -13.80
C ILE A 20 -11.45 -4.70 -13.58
N ALA A 21 -11.10 -5.07 -12.34
CA ALA A 21 -10.72 -6.44 -12.00
C ALA A 21 -11.87 -7.43 -12.23
N ASN A 22 -13.09 -7.07 -11.84
CA ASN A 22 -14.29 -7.87 -12.08
C ASN A 22 -14.54 -8.12 -13.57
N LEU A 23 -14.37 -7.10 -14.41
CA LEU A 23 -14.49 -7.26 -15.86
C LEU A 23 -13.45 -8.23 -16.43
N ALA A 24 -12.19 -8.11 -15.99
CA ALA A 24 -11.13 -9.02 -16.42
C ALA A 24 -11.37 -10.47 -15.98
N MET A 25 -11.87 -10.68 -14.76
CA MET A 25 -12.28 -12.00 -14.27
C MET A 25 -13.45 -12.57 -15.08
N ALA A 26 -14.52 -11.78 -15.28
CA ALA A 26 -15.73 -12.20 -16.00
C ALA A 26 -15.45 -12.60 -17.46
N THR A 27 -14.45 -11.98 -18.08
CA THR A 27 -14.05 -12.25 -19.47
C THR A 27 -12.91 -13.27 -19.60
N GLY A 28 -12.41 -13.85 -18.50
CA GLY A 28 -11.31 -14.82 -18.53
C GLY A 28 -9.97 -14.22 -18.99
N ASN A 29 -9.79 -12.91 -18.85
CA ASN A 29 -8.61 -12.16 -19.28
C ASN A 29 -7.56 -12.04 -18.16
N ILE A 30 -7.27 -13.16 -17.49
CA ILE A 30 -6.29 -13.27 -16.38
C ILE A 30 -5.52 -14.60 -16.55
N GLY A 31 -4.23 -14.61 -16.14
CA GLY A 31 -3.46 -15.85 -16.00
C GLY A 31 -2.88 -16.43 -17.31
N ARG A 32 -2.75 -15.62 -18.37
CA ARG A 32 -2.18 -16.02 -19.65
C ARG A 32 -1.37 -14.87 -20.27
N PRO A 33 -0.30 -15.13 -21.05
CA PRO A 33 0.39 -14.07 -21.79
C PRO A 33 -0.57 -13.26 -22.68
N GLY A 34 -0.36 -11.95 -22.73
CA GLY A 34 -1.18 -11.01 -23.51
C GLY A 34 -2.48 -10.55 -22.83
N VAL A 35 -2.82 -11.06 -21.64
CA VAL A 35 -3.99 -10.60 -20.86
C VAL A 35 -3.61 -10.20 -19.43
N GLY A 36 -4.48 -9.45 -18.75
CA GLY A 36 -4.27 -9.05 -17.35
C GLY A 36 -4.84 -7.67 -17.00
N VAL A 37 -4.69 -7.30 -15.73
CA VAL A 37 -5.08 -5.99 -15.17
C VAL A 37 -3.80 -5.29 -14.72
N ASN A 38 -3.35 -4.31 -15.50
CA ASN A 38 -2.03 -3.72 -15.38
C ASN A 38 -2.13 -2.25 -14.96
N PRO A 39 -1.94 -1.92 -13.66
CA PRO A 39 -1.75 -0.53 -13.25
C PRO A 39 -0.42 0.01 -13.77
N LEU A 40 -0.47 1.12 -14.51
CA LEU A 40 0.71 1.86 -14.95
C LEU A 40 1.23 2.70 -13.78
N ARG A 41 2.22 2.16 -13.07
CA ARG A 41 2.92 2.87 -12.01
C ARG A 41 3.72 4.05 -12.59
N GLY A 42 3.79 5.15 -11.84
CA GLY A 42 4.40 6.41 -12.30
C GLY A 42 5.88 6.53 -11.94
N GLN A 43 6.19 6.84 -10.69
CA GLN A 43 7.56 7.10 -10.24
C GLN A 43 8.45 5.86 -10.31
N ASN A 44 9.74 6.06 -10.60
CA ASN A 44 10.72 5.00 -10.50
C ASN A 44 10.72 4.44 -9.06
N ASN A 45 10.78 3.12 -8.96
CA ASN A 45 10.80 2.41 -7.68
C ASN A 45 9.59 2.64 -6.75
N VAL A 46 8.46 3.21 -7.21
CA VAL A 46 7.24 3.25 -6.38
C VAL A 46 6.80 1.83 -5.99
N GLN A 47 6.96 0.86 -6.90
CA GLN A 47 6.70 -0.54 -6.62
C GLN A 47 7.65 -1.09 -5.56
N GLY A 48 8.97 -0.88 -5.71
CA GLY A 48 9.95 -1.36 -4.73
C GLY A 48 9.86 -0.67 -3.36
N SER A 49 9.48 0.60 -3.31
CA SER A 49 9.20 1.30 -2.05
C SER A 49 8.01 0.67 -1.31
N CYS A 50 6.92 0.36 -2.01
CA CYS A 50 5.81 -0.42 -1.46
C CYS A 50 6.28 -1.79 -0.97
N ASP A 51 7.03 -2.52 -1.81
CA ASP A 51 7.55 -3.86 -1.46
C ASP A 51 8.42 -3.83 -0.19
N MET A 52 9.11 -2.71 0.09
CA MET A 52 9.99 -2.53 1.24
C MET A 52 9.28 -1.91 2.46
N GLY A 53 7.95 -1.94 2.51
CA GLY A 53 7.18 -1.55 3.71
C GLY A 53 7.08 -0.03 3.90
N SER A 54 7.22 0.78 2.85
CA SER A 54 7.04 2.24 2.92
C SER A 54 5.57 2.67 3.10
N PHE A 55 4.80 1.86 3.81
CA PHE A 55 3.40 2.05 4.14
C PHE A 55 3.23 1.91 5.66
N PRO A 56 2.36 2.70 6.29
CA PRO A 56 2.29 2.74 7.74
C PRO A 56 1.64 1.50 8.38
N HIS A 57 1.20 0.52 7.60
CA HIS A 57 0.40 -0.61 8.06
C HIS A 57 1.02 -1.97 7.74
N GLU A 58 2.21 -1.99 7.14
CA GLU A 58 2.87 -3.23 6.72
C GLU A 58 4.39 -3.17 6.86
N LEU A 59 4.97 -4.34 7.05
CA LEU A 59 6.39 -4.63 6.99
C LEU A 59 6.76 -5.07 5.57
N PRO A 60 8.07 -5.09 5.20
CA PRO A 60 8.51 -5.49 3.88
C PRO A 60 7.87 -6.82 3.41
N GLY A 61 7.45 -6.85 2.14
CA GLY A 61 6.77 -8.00 1.54
C GLY A 61 5.25 -8.04 1.75
N TYR A 62 4.59 -6.88 1.90
CA TYR A 62 3.14 -6.75 2.06
C TYR A 62 2.57 -7.50 3.27
N ARG A 63 3.31 -7.50 4.39
CA ARG A 63 2.96 -8.25 5.60
C ARG A 63 2.41 -7.29 6.64
N HIS A 64 1.12 -7.38 6.94
CA HIS A 64 0.46 -6.43 7.85
C HIS A 64 1.13 -6.41 9.24
N ILE A 65 1.33 -5.20 9.79
CA ILE A 65 2.07 -5.00 11.06
C ILE A 65 1.41 -5.69 12.24
N SER A 66 0.07 -5.81 12.24
CA SER A 66 -0.68 -6.47 13.32
C SER A 66 -0.50 -8.00 13.37
N GLY A 67 0.15 -8.63 12.38
CA GLY A 67 0.44 -10.07 12.40
C GLY A 67 1.58 -10.42 13.36
N GLU A 68 1.28 -11.09 14.48
CA GLU A 68 2.28 -11.51 15.49
C GLU A 68 3.41 -12.33 14.86
N ALA A 69 3.09 -13.40 14.14
CA ALA A 69 4.08 -14.23 13.45
C ALA A 69 4.92 -13.46 12.40
N VAL A 70 4.40 -12.34 11.89
CA VAL A 70 5.19 -11.45 11.02
C VAL A 70 6.18 -10.67 11.89
N ARG A 71 5.70 -10.00 12.95
CA ARG A 71 6.56 -9.22 13.85
C ARG A 71 7.66 -10.06 14.46
N ASP A 72 7.38 -11.28 14.93
CA ASP A 72 8.38 -12.17 15.54
C ASP A 72 9.64 -12.34 14.68
N ILE A 73 9.47 -12.45 13.37
CA ILE A 73 10.58 -12.56 12.41
C ILE A 73 11.46 -11.30 12.45
N TYR A 74 10.83 -10.13 12.39
CA TYR A 74 11.54 -8.85 12.37
C TYR A 74 12.10 -8.48 13.75
N GLU A 75 11.35 -8.71 14.82
CA GLU A 75 11.80 -8.50 16.21
C GLU A 75 13.02 -9.37 16.52
N SER A 76 13.03 -10.62 16.07
CA SER A 76 14.19 -11.51 16.20
C SER A 76 15.41 -11.03 15.41
N LEU A 77 15.21 -10.52 14.19
CA LEU A 77 16.29 -10.04 13.33
C LEU A 77 16.87 -8.69 13.79
N TRP A 78 16.02 -7.81 14.31
CA TRP A 78 16.38 -6.44 14.67
C TRP A 78 16.68 -6.25 16.16
N GLY A 79 16.32 -7.23 17.00
CA GLY A 79 16.57 -7.20 18.44
C GLY A 79 15.75 -6.13 19.19
N VAL A 80 14.57 -5.78 18.68
CA VAL A 80 13.69 -4.75 19.24
C VAL A 80 12.23 -5.17 19.12
N LYS A 81 11.40 -4.82 20.10
CA LYS A 81 9.96 -5.01 20.04
C LYS A 81 9.34 -3.95 19.12
N LEU A 82 8.42 -4.38 18.25
CA LEU A 82 7.71 -3.51 17.32
C LEU A 82 6.32 -3.15 17.88
N ASP A 83 5.84 -1.96 17.50
CA ASP A 83 4.46 -1.54 17.69
C ASP A 83 3.57 -2.31 16.70
N ASP A 84 2.42 -2.82 17.16
CA ASP A 84 1.49 -3.59 16.34
C ASP A 84 0.36 -2.74 15.73
N GLU A 85 0.29 -1.46 16.09
CA GLU A 85 -0.66 -0.51 15.55
C GLU A 85 -0.16 0.15 14.24
N PRO A 86 -1.02 0.24 13.21
CA PRO A 86 -0.69 1.01 12.02
C PRO A 86 -0.41 2.49 12.32
N GLY A 87 0.62 3.04 11.68
CA GLY A 87 0.95 4.46 11.75
C GLY A 87 0.02 5.36 10.93
N LEU A 88 0.34 6.65 10.92
CA LEU A 88 -0.43 7.68 10.20
C LEU A 88 -0.12 7.71 8.70
N ARG A 89 -1.12 8.05 7.89
CA ARG A 89 -0.91 8.45 6.48
C ARG A 89 -0.67 9.96 6.41
N ILE A 90 -0.08 10.44 5.31
CA ILE A 90 0.26 11.86 5.12
C ILE A 90 -0.90 12.81 5.48
N PRO A 91 -2.16 12.63 5.02
CA PRO A 91 -3.25 13.51 5.43
C PRO A 91 -3.48 13.53 6.94
N ASN A 92 -3.40 12.38 7.60
CA ASN A 92 -3.57 12.26 9.05
C ASN A 92 -2.40 12.89 9.83
N MET A 93 -1.18 12.83 9.30
CA MET A 93 -0.02 13.51 9.87
C MET A 93 -0.20 15.03 9.84
N LEU A 94 -0.74 15.57 8.75
CA LEU A 94 -1.02 17.00 8.61
C LEU A 94 -2.13 17.44 9.58
N ASP A 95 -3.21 16.67 9.69
CA ASP A 95 -4.28 16.94 10.67
C ASP A 95 -3.74 16.91 12.12
N ALA A 96 -2.93 15.90 12.46
CA ALA A 96 -2.31 15.77 13.78
C ALA A 96 -1.29 16.89 14.06
N ALA A 97 -0.64 17.43 13.03
CA ALA A 97 0.25 18.59 13.17
C ALA A 97 -0.55 19.87 13.48
N VAL A 98 -1.74 20.02 12.86
CA VAL A 98 -2.66 21.13 13.14
C VAL A 98 -3.24 21.04 14.55
N ASP A 99 -3.66 19.85 14.99
CA ASP A 99 -4.09 19.56 16.37
C ASP A 99 -2.95 19.74 17.39
N GLY A 100 -1.71 19.58 16.93
CA GLY A 100 -0.52 19.76 17.75
C GLY A 100 -0.09 18.50 18.49
N SER A 101 -0.63 17.33 18.17
CA SER A 101 -0.16 16.02 18.64
C SER A 101 1.03 15.47 17.85
N PHE A 102 1.30 16.00 16.65
CA PHE A 102 2.44 15.61 15.80
C PHE A 102 3.46 16.76 15.66
N LYS A 103 4.73 16.53 16.05
CA LYS A 103 5.74 17.61 16.23
C LYS A 103 7.02 17.49 15.41
N GLY A 104 7.30 16.33 14.82
CA GLY A 104 8.54 16.09 14.09
C GLY A 104 8.29 15.26 12.83
N ILE A 105 8.96 15.61 11.74
CA ILE A 105 8.91 14.89 10.46
C ILE A 105 10.32 14.79 9.88
N TYR A 106 10.61 13.64 9.26
CA TYR A 106 11.81 13.45 8.45
C TYR A 106 11.34 13.12 7.03
N ILE A 107 11.67 14.01 6.09
CA ILE A 107 11.33 13.91 4.66
C ILE A 107 12.60 13.58 3.89
#